data_AF-A0A8T3Q2S8-F1
#
_entry.id   AF-A0A8T3Q2S8-F1
#
_cell.length_a   1.000
_cell.length_b   1.000
_cell.length_c   1.000
_cell.angle_alpha   90.00
_cell.angle_beta   90.00
_cell.angle_gamma   90.00
#
_symmetry.space_group_name_H-M   'P 1'
#
loop_
_entity.id
_entity.type
_entity.pdbx_description
1 polymer ?
#
loop_
_entity_poly.entity_id
_entity_poly.type
_entity_poly.pdbx_seq_one_letter_code
_entity_poly.pdbx_strand_id
1 'polypeptide(L)' 'MNDERDAKKVDEPSGPPPDEDLAYDPEMTEADEANIPPESDADPEQVEN' A
#
# COMPACT_ATOMS: atom_id res chain seq x y z
N MET A 1 -14.27 -21.53 -21.99
CA MET A 1 -13.56 -21.42 -20.71
C MET A 1 -13.99 -20.10 -20.11
N ASN A 2 -15.10 -20.13 -19.39
CA ASN A 2 -15.65 -18.99 -18.66
C ASN A 2 -15.27 -19.23 -17.19
N ASP A 3 -13.99 -19.14 -16.89
CA ASP A 3 -13.52 -19.20 -15.51
C ASP A 3 -13.69 -17.80 -14.91
N GLU A 4 -14.90 -17.59 -14.39
CA GLU A 4 -15.09 -17.17 -13.01
C GLU A 4 -14.03 -16.19 -12.48
N ARG A 5 -14.00 -14.95 -12.99
CA ARG A 5 -13.58 -13.82 -12.17
C ARG A 5 -14.68 -13.61 -11.13
N ASP A 6 -14.68 -14.47 -10.11
CA ASP A 6 -15.56 -14.37 -8.94
C ASP A 6 -15.30 -13.01 -8.30
N ALA A 7 -16.23 -12.08 -8.47
CA ALA A 7 -16.09 -10.69 -8.02
C ALA A 7 -15.92 -10.57 -6.49
N LYS A 8 -16.06 -11.68 -5.74
CA LYS A 8 -15.79 -11.77 -4.30
C LYS A 8 -14.36 -12.18 -3.97
N LYS A 9 -13.51 -12.43 -4.97
CA LYS A 9 -12.12 -12.83 -4.78
C LYS A 9 -11.20 -11.70 -5.22
N VAL A 10 -10.33 -11.28 -4.31
CA VAL A 10 -9.20 -10.40 -4.58
C VAL A 10 -7.95 -11.25 -4.70
N ASP A 11 -7.07 -10.88 -5.62
CA ASP A 11 -5.79 -11.56 -5.75
C ASP A 11 -4.92 -11.25 -4.52
N GLU A 12 -4.21 -12.27 -4.04
CA GLU A 12 -3.24 -12.09 -2.96
C GLU A 12 -2.06 -11.24 -3.47
N PRO A 13 -1.43 -10.42 -2.59
CA PRO A 13 -0.26 -9.67 -2.96
C PRO A 13 0.83 -10.62 -3.46
N SER A 14 1.27 -10.40 -4.69
CA SER A 14 2.33 -11.19 -5.32
C SER A 14 3.67 -10.46 -5.22
N GLY A 15 4.69 -11.16 -4.72
CA GLY A 15 6.03 -10.61 -4.54
C GLY A 15 6.75 -11.23 -3.34
N PRO A 16 8.08 -11.04 -3.22
CA PRO A 16 8.75 -11.33 -1.98
C PRO A 16 8.19 -10.44 -0.86
N PRO A 17 8.12 -10.94 0.39
CA PRO A 17 7.79 -10.07 1.52
C PRO A 17 8.80 -8.91 1.62
N PRO A 18 8.39 -7.76 2.17
CA PRO A 18 9.33 -6.70 2.48
C PRO A 18 10.43 -7.22 3.41
N ASP A 19 11.63 -6.68 3.26
CA ASP A 19 12.76 -7.03 4.11
C ASP A 19 12.47 -6.59 5.55
N GLU A 20 12.57 -7.52 6.50
CA GLU A 20 12.26 -7.28 7.92
C GLU A 20 13.17 -6.20 8.52
N ASP A 21 14.40 -6.09 8.01
CA ASP A 21 15.39 -5.11 8.47
C ASP A 21 15.20 -3.72 7.83
N LEU A 22 14.30 -3.58 6.85
CA LEU A 22 13.99 -2.32 6.16
C LEU A 22 12.61 -1.74 6.53
N ALA A 23 11.85 -2.42 7.40
CA ALA A 23 10.50 -2.00 7.76
C ALA A 23 10.46 -0.83 8.76
N TYR A 24 11.51 -0.66 9.57
CA TYR A 24 11.62 0.39 10.57
C TYR A 24 13.01 1.03 10.48
N ASP A 25 13.05 2.28 10.05
CA ASP A 25 14.26 3.11 10.10
C ASP A 25 14.30 3.83 11.46
N PRO A 26 15.22 3.47 12.38
CA PRO A 26 15.34 4.14 13.68
C PRO A 26 15.83 5.59 13.58
N GLU A 27 16.36 6.01 12.42
CA GLU A 27 16.72 7.40 12.15
C GLU A 27 15.52 8.23 11.66
N MET A 28 14.42 7.59 11.25
CA MET A 28 13.19 8.27 10.85
C MET A 28 12.59 9.00 12.05
N THR A 29 12.44 10.32 11.92
CA THR A 29 11.87 11.16 12.95
C THR A 29 10.37 11.38 12.73
N GLU A 30 9.63 11.74 13.79
CA GLU A 30 8.22 12.16 13.68
C GLU A 30 8.04 13.33 12.69
N ALA A 31 9.07 14.14 12.48
CA ALA A 31 9.06 15.22 11.50
C ALA A 31 9.16 14.70 10.06
N ASP A 32 9.84 13.57 9.82
CA ASP A 32 9.93 12.95 8.51
C ASP A 32 8.59 12.27 8.15
N GLU A 33 7.91 11.66 9.12
CA GLU A 33 6.56 11.11 8.95
C GLU A 33 5.53 12.22 8.70
N ALA A 34 5.64 13.36 9.38
CA ALA A 34 4.77 14.52 9.18
C ALA A 34 4.97 15.23 7.83
N ASN A 35 6.08 14.96 7.13
CA ASN A 35 6.36 15.46 5.78
C ASN A 35 5.95 14.47 4.68
N ILE A 36 5.49 13.26 5.05
CA ILE A 36 4.84 12.38 4.08
C ILE A 36 3.62 13.14 3.56
N PRO A 37 3.49 13.33 2.24
CA PRO A 37 2.33 14.00 1.68
C PRO A 37 1.06 13.36 2.24
N PRO A 38 0.04 14.14 2.65
CA PRO A 38 -1.24 13.56 2.99
C PRO A 38 -1.72 12.70 1.81
N GLU A 39 -2.16 11.48 2.12
CA GLU A 39 -2.72 10.44 1.23
C GLU A 39 -2.31 10.57 -0.25
N SER A 40 -1.38 9.72 -0.67
CA SER A 40 -0.90 9.56 -2.04
C SER A 40 -2.04 9.29 -3.04
N ASP A 41 -1.89 9.69 -4.31
CA ASP A 41 -2.77 9.36 -5.47
C ASP A 41 -3.07 7.85 -5.65
N ALA A 42 -2.41 6.99 -4.87
CA ALA A 42 -2.69 5.56 -4.78
C ALA A 42 -3.86 5.22 -3.84
N ASP A 43 -4.42 6.18 -3.09
CA ASP A 43 -5.59 5.97 -2.25
C ASP A 43 -6.85 5.88 -3.13
N PRO A 44 -7.49 4.69 -3.24
CA PRO A 44 -8.67 4.52 -4.07
C PRO A 44 -9.89 5.29 -3.57
N GLU A 45 -9.87 5.81 -2.33
CA GLU A 45 -10.94 6.66 -1.79
C GLU A 45 -10.79 8.15 -2.16
N GLN A 46 -9.65 8.57 -2.75
CA GLN A 46 -9.38 9.97 -3.12
C GLN A 46 -10.01 10.45 -4.45
N VAL A 47 -10.96 9.71 -5.03
CA VAL A 47 -11.73 10.23 -6.17
C VAL A 47 -12.81 11.20 -5.67
N GLU A 48 -12.44 12.47 -5.40
CA GLU A 48 -13.43 13.48 -5.02
C GLU A 48 -13.22 14.86 -5.68
N ASN A 49 -13.78 15.00 -6.90
CA ASN A 49 -14.69 16.04 -7.40
C ASN A 49 -14.65 16.22 -8.92
#